data_AF-A0A1Z9LYF1-F1
#
_entry.id   AF-A0A1Z9LYF1-F1
#
_cell.length_a   1.000
_cell.length_b   1.000
_cell.length_c   1.000
_cell.angle_alpha   90.00
_cell.angle_beta   90.00
_cell.angle_gamma   90.00
#
_symmetry.space_group_name_H-M   'P 1'
#
loop_
_entity.id
_entity.type
_entity.pdbx_description
1 polymer ?
#
loop_
_entity_poly.entity_id
_entity_poly.type
_entity_poly.pdbx_seq_one_letter_code
_entity_poly.pdbx_strand_id
1 'polypeptide(L)'
;MADNQYGFPTEVLSLPSKGLLYPEGSPLRSGTIDVKYMTAKEEDILTSANLIERGVVIERLLESVIADPKVKLDDLAVGDKNALMVGTRILGYGKDYEVMIIDPKSGERVETTIDLTTLGHKEMDDSLFENGNNFEYELPNSKRKVGFKLLTHKDEMEINKTLESFKKAEELTGVSSELTTRLKYQIISIDGKTQQSDIDKFVDNEFLAMDARAFRLYVSEMAPDMDLRFEYTSGGEKNMVDVPLGIDFFWPAARK
;
A
#
# COMPACT_ATOMS: atom_id res chain seq x y z
N MET A 1 12.71 7.43 -29.81
CA MET A 1 12.06 6.55 -28.82
C MET A 1 13.02 5.41 -28.61
N ALA A 2 13.49 5.18 -27.38
CA ALA A 2 14.37 4.05 -27.13
C ALA A 2 13.63 2.76 -27.53
N ASP A 3 14.33 1.84 -28.19
CA ASP A 3 13.79 0.51 -28.52
C ASP A 3 13.34 -0.16 -27.22
N ASN A 4 12.03 -0.11 -26.96
CA ASN A 4 11.47 -0.76 -25.79
C ASN A 4 11.26 -2.23 -26.10
N GLN A 5 11.83 -3.10 -25.26
CA GLN A 5 11.75 -4.56 -25.40
C GLN A 5 10.31 -5.12 -25.40
N TYR A 6 9.34 -4.34 -24.91
CA TYR A 6 7.95 -4.79 -24.78
C TYR A 6 7.05 -4.51 -26.00
N GLY A 7 7.51 -3.69 -26.96
CA GLY A 7 6.71 -3.36 -28.15
C GLY A 7 5.56 -2.37 -27.91
N PHE A 8 5.54 -1.68 -26.77
CA PHE A 8 4.62 -0.58 -26.44
C PHE A 8 5.35 0.50 -25.61
N PRO A 9 4.85 1.73 -25.53
CA PRO A 9 5.46 2.78 -24.68
C PRO A 9 5.39 2.41 -23.19
N THR A 10 6.49 2.62 -22.47
CA THR A 10 6.58 2.47 -21.01
C THR A 10 7.37 3.61 -20.39
N GLU A 11 7.12 3.86 -19.10
CA GLU A 11 7.91 4.74 -18.26
C GLU A 11 8.51 3.94 -17.10
N VAL A 12 9.72 4.31 -16.66
CA VAL A 12 10.35 3.68 -15.48
C VAL A 12 9.88 4.41 -14.22
N LEU A 13 9.29 3.67 -13.29
CA LEU A 13 8.89 4.17 -11.98
C LEU A 13 9.84 3.66 -10.90
N SER A 14 10.34 4.54 -10.04
CA SER A 14 11.08 4.15 -8.83
C SER A 14 10.13 3.65 -7.74
N LEU A 15 10.54 2.61 -7.01
CA LEU A 15 9.77 2.03 -5.91
C LEU A 15 10.28 2.54 -4.55
N PRO A 16 9.38 2.87 -3.58
CA PRO A 16 9.74 3.27 -2.22
C PRO A 16 10.71 2.33 -1.52
N SER A 17 10.56 1.02 -1.70
CA SER A 17 11.44 0.03 -1.07
C SER A 17 12.87 0.01 -1.63
N LYS A 18 13.13 0.71 -2.74
CA LYS A 18 14.40 0.66 -3.50
C LYS A 18 14.79 -0.77 -3.90
N GLY A 19 13.82 -1.69 -3.92
CA GLY A 19 14.07 -3.10 -4.22
C GLY A 19 14.57 -3.92 -3.03
N LEU A 20 14.81 -3.28 -1.88
CA LEU A 20 15.49 -3.88 -0.74
C LEU A 20 14.65 -4.98 -0.07
N LEU A 21 13.32 -4.91 -0.19
CA LEU A 21 12.41 -5.93 0.34
C LEU A 21 12.37 -7.24 -0.47
N TYR A 22 12.86 -7.23 -1.70
CA TYR A 22 12.75 -8.38 -2.59
C TYR A 22 14.02 -9.24 -2.57
N PRO A 23 13.91 -10.57 -2.77
CA PRO A 23 15.07 -11.43 -2.87
C PRO A 23 15.91 -11.09 -4.12
N GLU A 24 17.21 -11.42 -4.09
CA GLU A 24 18.18 -11.10 -5.16
C GLU A 24 17.79 -11.56 -6.57
N GLY A 25 17.01 -12.65 -6.68
CA GLY A 25 16.52 -13.16 -7.97
C GLY A 25 15.24 -12.50 -8.49
N SER A 26 14.63 -11.58 -7.72
CA SER A 26 13.39 -10.92 -8.10
C SER A 26 13.64 -9.81 -9.13
N PRO A 27 12.79 -9.65 -10.16
CA PRO A 27 12.85 -8.49 -11.05
C PRO A 27 12.66 -7.15 -10.30
N LEU A 28 11.97 -7.18 -9.16
CA LEU A 28 11.72 -6.01 -8.31
C LEU A 28 12.95 -5.61 -7.47
N ARG A 29 14.02 -6.43 -7.43
CA ARG A 29 15.26 -6.10 -6.72
C ARG A 29 15.95 -4.85 -7.25
N SER A 30 15.67 -4.47 -8.50
CA SER A 30 16.18 -3.24 -9.12
C SER A 30 15.69 -1.95 -8.42
N GLY A 31 14.61 -2.03 -7.64
CA GLY A 31 13.98 -0.86 -7.05
C GLY A 31 13.21 0.01 -8.04
N THR A 32 12.97 -0.52 -9.24
CA THR A 32 12.22 0.14 -10.30
C THR A 32 11.24 -0.84 -10.95
N ILE A 33 10.22 -0.30 -11.60
CA ILE A 33 9.24 -1.06 -12.37
C ILE A 33 8.93 -0.33 -13.68
N ASP A 34 8.88 -1.07 -14.79
CA ASP A 34 8.44 -0.54 -16.08
C ASP A 34 6.90 -0.52 -16.13
N VAL A 35 6.33 0.66 -16.29
CA VAL A 35 4.87 0.86 -16.34
C VAL A 35 4.47 1.24 -17.75
N LYS A 36 3.59 0.44 -18.35
CA LYS A 36 2.97 0.69 -19.64
C LYS A 36 2.01 1.88 -19.55
N TYR A 37 2.04 2.75 -20.56
CA TYR A 37 1.02 3.79 -20.72
C TYR A 37 -0.36 3.17 -20.96
N MET A 38 -1.35 3.68 -20.21
CA MET A 38 -2.74 3.26 -20.37
C MET A 38 -3.25 3.57 -21.78
N THR A 39 -4.07 2.66 -22.30
CA THR A 39 -4.78 2.81 -23.57
C THR A 39 -6.29 2.70 -23.33
N ALA A 40 -7.09 2.83 -24.39
CA ALA A 40 -8.54 2.56 -24.30
C ALA A 40 -8.88 1.18 -23.71
N LYS A 41 -8.00 0.19 -23.82
CA LYS A 41 -8.18 -1.12 -23.19
C LYS A 41 -8.14 -1.05 -21.66
N GLU A 42 -7.32 -0.17 -21.09
CA GLU A 42 -7.25 0.07 -19.66
C GLU A 42 -8.42 0.94 -19.17
N GLU A 43 -8.93 1.84 -20.02
CA GLU A 43 -10.22 2.54 -19.78
C GLU A 43 -11.41 1.57 -19.74
N ASP A 44 -11.43 0.54 -20.60
CA ASP A 44 -12.45 -0.52 -20.55
C ASP A 44 -12.42 -1.29 -19.21
N ILE A 45 -11.23 -1.47 -18.60
CA ILE A 45 -11.11 -2.07 -17.27
C ILE A 45 -11.78 -1.16 -16.22
N LEU A 46 -11.44 0.14 -16.23
CA LEU A 46 -11.97 1.13 -15.30
C LEU A 46 -13.47 1.38 -15.45
N THR A 47 -14.05 1.11 -16.61
CA THR A 47 -15.50 1.26 -16.83
C THR A 47 -16.28 -0.05 -16.67
N SER A 48 -15.59 -1.16 -16.38
CA SER A 48 -16.21 -2.47 -16.22
C SER A 48 -17.04 -2.57 -14.95
N ALA A 49 -18.36 -2.48 -15.09
CA ALA A 49 -19.31 -2.65 -13.99
C ALA A 49 -19.08 -3.94 -13.18
N ASN A 50 -18.76 -5.06 -13.85
CA ASN A 50 -18.49 -6.33 -13.18
C ASN A 50 -17.25 -6.26 -12.28
N LEU A 51 -16.16 -5.64 -12.74
CA LEU A 51 -14.93 -5.51 -11.94
C LEU A 51 -15.12 -4.53 -10.78
N ILE A 52 -15.89 -3.46 -11.00
CA ILE A 52 -16.26 -2.47 -9.97
C ILE A 52 -17.11 -3.14 -8.88
N GLU A 53 -18.18 -3.85 -9.26
CA GLU A 53 -19.07 -4.56 -8.32
C GLU A 53 -18.31 -5.60 -7.48
N ARG A 54 -17.28 -6.22 -8.06
CA ARG A 54 -16.41 -7.18 -7.36
C ARG A 54 -15.29 -6.52 -6.54
N GLY A 55 -15.07 -5.22 -6.69
CA GLY A 55 -14.00 -4.49 -5.99
C GLY A 55 -12.58 -4.77 -6.47
N VAL A 56 -12.41 -5.37 -7.66
CA VAL A 56 -11.09 -5.81 -8.20
C VAL A 56 -10.61 -4.98 -9.41
N VAL A 57 -11.32 -3.90 -9.73
CA VAL A 57 -11.04 -3.06 -10.91
C VAL A 57 -9.65 -2.43 -10.87
N ILE A 58 -9.22 -1.91 -9.72
CA ILE A 58 -7.89 -1.30 -9.57
C ILE A 58 -6.80 -2.35 -9.67
N GLU A 59 -6.98 -3.51 -9.03
CA GLU A 59 -6.03 -4.62 -9.12
C GLU A 59 -5.84 -5.04 -10.58
N ARG A 60 -6.95 -5.20 -11.31
CA ARG A 60 -6.92 -5.56 -12.73
C ARG A 60 -6.24 -4.49 -13.60
N LEU A 61 -6.44 -3.21 -13.27
CA LEU A 61 -5.74 -2.10 -13.93
C LEU A 61 -4.24 -2.20 -13.69
N LEU A 62 -3.81 -2.30 -12.42
CA LEU A 62 -2.39 -2.36 -12.06
C LEU A 62 -1.69 -3.56 -12.71
N GLU A 63 -2.31 -4.74 -12.70
CA GLU A 63 -1.81 -5.91 -13.43
C GLU A 63 -1.61 -5.65 -14.93
N SER A 64 -2.51 -4.89 -15.55
CA SER A 64 -2.48 -4.66 -17.00
C SER A 64 -1.41 -3.66 -17.44
N VAL A 65 -0.95 -2.81 -16.54
CA VAL A 65 0.06 -1.77 -16.81
C VAL A 65 1.47 -2.19 -16.40
N ILE A 66 1.65 -3.26 -15.62
CA ILE A 66 2.97 -3.83 -15.37
C ILE A 66 3.51 -4.39 -16.69
N ALA A 67 4.64 -3.86 -17.17
CA ALA A 67 5.18 -4.21 -18.47
C ALA A 67 5.94 -5.55 -18.48
N ASP A 68 6.72 -5.83 -17.42
CA ASP A 68 7.47 -7.09 -17.29
C ASP A 68 6.53 -8.23 -16.83
N PRO A 69 6.26 -9.25 -17.66
CA PRO A 69 5.38 -10.36 -17.29
C PRO A 69 5.92 -11.23 -16.15
N LYS A 70 7.19 -11.07 -15.75
CA LYS A 70 7.77 -11.75 -14.58
C LYS A 70 7.41 -11.07 -13.28
N VAL A 71 7.00 -9.81 -13.31
CA VAL A 71 6.54 -9.06 -12.13
C VAL A 71 5.06 -9.34 -11.92
N LYS A 72 4.69 -9.78 -10.72
CA LYS A 72 3.29 -10.00 -10.33
C LYS A 72 2.86 -8.96 -9.32
N LEU A 73 1.62 -8.48 -9.43
CA LEU A 73 1.05 -7.53 -8.47
C LEU A 73 1.10 -8.09 -7.04
N ASP A 74 0.78 -9.37 -6.88
CA ASP A 74 0.83 -10.13 -5.63
C ASP A 74 2.17 -10.04 -4.87
N ASP A 75 3.28 -9.94 -5.61
CA ASP A 75 4.62 -9.95 -5.03
C ASP A 75 5.03 -8.57 -4.51
N LEU A 76 4.38 -7.49 -4.96
CA LEU A 76 4.71 -6.12 -4.54
C LEU A 76 4.42 -5.91 -3.06
N ALA A 77 5.39 -5.31 -2.36
CA ALA A 77 5.16 -4.74 -1.03
C ALA A 77 4.06 -3.67 -1.11
N VAL A 78 3.26 -3.50 -0.05
CA VAL A 78 2.12 -2.57 -0.04
C VAL A 78 2.52 -1.14 -0.47
N GLY A 79 3.63 -0.62 0.04
CA GLY A 79 4.11 0.71 -0.34
C GLY A 79 4.53 0.84 -1.81
N ASP A 80 5.12 -0.22 -2.37
CA ASP A 80 5.50 -0.24 -3.79
C ASP A 80 4.28 -0.35 -4.71
N LYS A 81 3.24 -1.09 -4.29
CA LYS A 81 1.94 -1.08 -4.95
C LYS A 81 1.32 0.33 -4.92
N ASN A 82 1.41 1.05 -3.79
CA ASN A 82 0.89 2.42 -3.70
C ASN A 82 1.62 3.36 -4.67
N ALA A 83 2.94 3.22 -4.80
CA ALA A 83 3.72 3.97 -5.78
C ALA A 83 3.28 3.63 -7.22
N LEU A 84 3.12 2.34 -7.54
CA LEU A 84 2.60 1.91 -8.84
C LEU A 84 1.22 2.52 -9.14
N MET A 85 0.35 2.59 -8.14
CA MET A 85 -0.98 3.19 -8.28
C MET A 85 -0.91 4.70 -8.59
N VAL A 86 -0.10 5.45 -7.86
CA VAL A 86 0.10 6.89 -8.10
C VAL A 86 0.76 7.13 -9.46
N GLY A 87 1.80 6.37 -9.79
CA GLY A 87 2.48 6.44 -11.08
C GLY A 87 1.54 6.15 -12.25
N THR A 88 0.71 5.10 -12.13
CA THR A 88 -0.32 4.76 -13.14
C THR A 88 -1.29 5.92 -13.32
N ARG A 89 -1.73 6.56 -12.23
CA ARG A 89 -2.65 7.71 -12.30
C ARG A 89 -2.01 8.91 -13.01
N ILE A 90 -0.73 9.19 -12.76
CA ILE A 90 0.00 10.27 -13.43
C ILE A 90 0.17 9.98 -14.92
N LEU A 91 0.56 8.74 -15.28
CA LEU A 91 0.77 8.35 -16.67
C LEU A 91 -0.53 8.27 -17.49
N GLY A 92 -1.64 7.92 -16.84
CA GLY A 92 -2.96 7.80 -17.48
C GLY A 92 -3.65 9.14 -17.71
N TYR A 93 -3.71 10.00 -16.70
CA TYR A 93 -4.53 11.23 -16.74
C TYR A 93 -3.76 12.51 -16.42
N GLY A 94 -2.43 12.44 -16.32
CA GLY A 94 -1.58 13.59 -16.01
C GLY A 94 -1.43 13.85 -14.51
N LYS A 95 -0.57 14.82 -14.21
CA LYS A 95 -0.15 15.16 -12.84
C LYS A 95 -1.22 15.80 -11.97
N ASP A 96 -2.21 16.45 -12.58
CA ASP A 96 -3.22 17.22 -11.86
C ASP A 96 -4.34 16.29 -11.38
N TYR A 97 -4.62 16.33 -10.08
CA TYR A 97 -5.69 15.59 -9.43
C TYR A 97 -6.68 16.55 -8.75
N GLU A 98 -7.83 16.76 -9.40
CA GLU A 98 -8.96 17.51 -8.85
C GLU A 98 -9.69 16.67 -7.81
N VAL A 99 -9.80 17.18 -6.58
CA VAL A 99 -10.37 16.46 -5.45
C VAL A 99 -11.03 17.39 -4.45
N MET A 100 -12.00 16.87 -3.70
CA MET A 100 -12.56 17.56 -2.54
C MET A 100 -11.79 17.18 -1.27
N ILE A 101 -11.26 18.17 -0.57
CA ILE A 101 -10.66 18.01 0.75
C ILE A 101 -11.52 18.69 1.82
N ILE A 102 -11.28 18.33 3.08
CA ILE A 102 -11.77 19.10 4.23
C ILE A 102 -10.73 20.16 4.55
N ASP A 103 -11.11 21.43 4.48
CA ASP A 103 -10.23 22.52 4.88
C ASP A 103 -9.93 22.41 6.39
N PRO A 104 -8.65 22.31 6.80
CA PRO A 104 -8.28 22.09 8.19
C PRO A 104 -8.65 23.26 9.12
N LYS A 105 -8.87 24.46 8.57
CA LYS A 105 -9.20 25.66 9.32
C LYS A 105 -10.70 25.89 9.42
N SER A 106 -11.43 25.79 8.30
CA SER A 106 -12.88 26.04 8.30
C SER A 106 -13.72 24.78 8.56
N GLY A 107 -13.17 23.59 8.31
CA GLY A 107 -13.91 22.32 8.33
C GLY A 107 -14.85 22.13 7.14
N GLU A 108 -14.84 23.04 6.17
CA GLU A 108 -15.68 22.97 4.98
C GLU A 108 -15.06 22.10 3.89
N ARG A 109 -15.91 21.58 2.98
CA ARG A 109 -15.44 20.86 1.80
C ARG A 109 -15.04 21.85 0.72
N VAL A 110 -13.79 21.76 0.27
CA VAL A 110 -13.24 22.64 -0.78
C VAL A 110 -12.66 21.80 -1.91
N GLU A 111 -12.88 22.27 -3.14
CA GLU A 111 -12.27 21.70 -4.33
C GLU A 111 -10.84 22.23 -4.46
N THR A 112 -9.90 21.34 -4.72
CA THR A 112 -8.49 21.69 -4.92
C THR A 112 -7.88 20.79 -5.98
N THR A 113 -6.80 21.27 -6.60
CA THR A 113 -5.99 20.48 -7.53
C THR A 113 -4.67 20.17 -6.87
N ILE A 114 -4.38 18.87 -6.74
CA ILE A 114 -3.12 18.36 -6.20
C ILE A 114 -2.20 18.01 -7.37
N ASP A 115 -0.98 18.53 -7.38
CA ASP A 115 0.06 18.09 -8.31
C ASP A 115 0.70 16.80 -7.77
N LEU A 116 0.29 15.66 -8.30
CA LEU A 116 0.74 14.34 -7.87
C LEU A 116 2.26 14.12 -8.07
N THR A 117 2.92 14.90 -8.93
CA THR A 117 4.39 14.80 -9.13
C THR A 117 5.19 15.38 -7.98
N THR A 118 4.52 16.10 -7.07
CA THR A 118 5.14 16.61 -5.83
C THR A 118 5.16 15.57 -4.71
N LEU A 119 4.43 14.46 -4.87
CA LEU A 119 4.41 13.37 -3.89
C LEU A 119 5.69 12.55 -3.99
N GLY A 120 6.44 12.50 -2.90
CA GLY A 120 7.68 11.73 -2.80
C GLY A 120 7.48 10.35 -2.18
N HIS A 121 8.59 9.65 -1.97
CA HIS A 121 8.62 8.47 -1.10
C HIS A 121 8.87 8.91 0.34
N LYS A 122 8.33 8.16 1.32
CA LYS A 122 8.72 8.32 2.72
C LYS A 122 10.23 8.09 2.86
N GLU A 123 10.86 8.83 3.76
CA GLU A 123 12.25 8.57 4.12
C GLU A 123 12.36 7.17 4.75
N MET A 124 13.39 6.44 4.33
CA MET A 124 13.63 5.07 4.75
C MET A 124 15.10 4.93 5.18
N ASP A 125 15.32 4.25 6.30
CA ASP A 125 16.65 3.84 6.74
C ASP A 125 17.04 2.52 6.07
N ASP A 126 17.80 2.63 4.98
CA ASP A 126 18.23 1.50 4.14
C ASP A 126 18.98 0.42 4.94
N SER A 127 19.63 0.77 6.06
CA SER A 127 20.38 -0.18 6.89
C SER A 127 19.49 -1.23 7.57
N LEU A 128 18.19 -0.94 7.73
CA LEU A 128 17.25 -1.90 8.32
C LEU A 128 16.87 -3.03 7.36
N PHE A 129 17.20 -2.93 6.07
CA PHE A 129 16.72 -3.82 5.01
C PHE A 129 17.81 -4.73 4.43
N GLU A 130 18.97 -4.84 5.09
CA GLU A 130 20.07 -5.71 4.66
C GLU A 130 19.64 -7.18 4.51
N ASN A 131 18.71 -7.63 5.35
CA ASN A 131 18.18 -9.00 5.35
C ASN A 131 16.86 -9.15 4.56
N GLY A 132 16.53 -8.17 3.73
CA GLY A 132 15.29 -8.13 2.97
C GLY A 132 14.06 -7.99 3.86
N ASN A 133 12.95 -8.60 3.45
CA ASN A 133 11.67 -8.53 4.15
C ASN A 133 11.60 -9.47 5.38
N ASN A 134 12.53 -9.33 6.31
CA ASN A 134 12.62 -10.11 7.54
C ASN A 134 13.28 -9.26 8.65
N PHE A 135 12.50 -8.95 9.67
CA PHE A 135 12.88 -7.99 10.71
C PHE A 135 12.65 -8.56 12.10
N GLU A 136 13.36 -8.03 13.09
CA GLU A 136 13.15 -8.34 14.50
C GLU A 136 12.88 -7.08 15.31
N TYR A 137 11.96 -7.18 16.27
CA TYR A 137 11.64 -6.10 17.21
C TYR A 137 11.48 -6.65 18.62
N GLU A 138 12.16 -6.05 19.60
CA GLU A 138 11.98 -6.38 21.02
C GLU A 138 10.88 -5.50 21.61
N LEU A 139 9.81 -6.14 22.10
CA LEU A 139 8.67 -5.44 22.64
C LEU A 139 9.04 -4.67 23.93
N PRO A 140 8.64 -3.40 24.07
CA PRO A 140 9.13 -2.55 25.13
C PRO A 140 8.71 -2.99 26.53
N ASN A 141 7.52 -3.59 26.70
CA ASN A 141 6.99 -3.99 28.01
C ASN A 141 7.28 -5.46 28.31
N SER A 142 6.84 -6.37 27.44
CA SER A 142 7.01 -7.82 27.66
C SER A 142 8.43 -8.33 27.42
N LYS A 143 9.29 -7.55 26.76
CA LYS A 143 10.66 -7.91 26.37
C LYS A 143 10.75 -9.15 25.46
N ARG A 144 9.63 -9.54 24.87
CA ARG A 144 9.59 -10.64 23.90
C ARG A 144 10.12 -10.17 22.56
N LYS A 145 10.76 -11.09 21.84
CA LYS A 145 11.29 -10.84 20.51
C LYS A 145 10.27 -11.27 19.46
N VAL A 146 9.87 -10.33 18.61
CA VAL A 146 8.92 -10.56 17.52
C VAL A 146 9.69 -10.50 16.21
N GLY A 147 9.72 -11.60 15.47
CA GLY A 147 10.12 -11.59 14.06
C GLY A 147 8.93 -11.27 13.18
N PHE A 148 9.08 -10.37 12.21
CA PHE A 148 7.98 -9.93 11.36
C PHE A 148 8.45 -9.62 9.93
N LYS A 149 7.48 -9.50 9.03
CA LYS A 149 7.66 -9.03 7.65
C LYS A 149 6.74 -7.84 7.38
N LEU A 150 7.10 -7.01 6.41
CA LEU A 150 6.15 -6.10 5.78
C LEU A 150 5.25 -6.86 4.82
N LEU A 151 3.99 -6.48 4.77
CA LEU A 151 2.98 -7.20 3.99
C LEU A 151 3.12 -6.89 2.50
N THR A 152 2.86 -7.92 1.70
CA THR A 152 2.72 -7.83 0.24
C THR A 152 1.25 -7.69 -0.15
N HIS A 153 0.98 -7.38 -1.42
CA HIS A 153 -0.39 -7.35 -1.91
C HIS A 153 -1.08 -8.71 -1.73
N LYS A 154 -0.36 -9.82 -1.95
CA LYS A 154 -0.89 -11.16 -1.70
C LYS A 154 -1.32 -11.34 -0.24
N ASP A 155 -0.52 -10.89 0.71
CA ASP A 155 -0.85 -10.97 2.12
C ASP A 155 -2.14 -10.18 2.43
N GLU A 156 -2.30 -8.97 1.86
CA GLU A 156 -3.55 -8.19 2.00
C GLU A 156 -4.76 -8.94 1.45
N MET A 157 -4.64 -9.62 0.32
CA MET A 157 -5.72 -10.42 -0.26
C MET A 157 -6.09 -11.61 0.64
N GLU A 158 -5.09 -12.29 1.21
CA GLU A 158 -5.31 -13.41 2.14
C GLU A 158 -5.94 -12.94 3.46
N ILE A 159 -5.51 -11.78 3.98
CA ILE A 159 -6.14 -11.12 5.14
C ILE A 159 -7.59 -10.80 4.82
N ASN A 160 -7.88 -10.12 3.71
CA ASN A 160 -9.25 -9.76 3.31
C ASN A 160 -10.15 -10.99 3.17
N LYS A 161 -9.65 -12.06 2.54
CA LYS A 161 -10.36 -13.33 2.45
C LYS A 161 -10.64 -13.95 3.81
N THR A 162 -9.68 -13.85 4.74
CA THR A 162 -9.84 -14.33 6.12
C THR A 162 -10.91 -13.51 6.85
N LEU A 163 -10.90 -12.17 6.70
CA LEU A 163 -11.88 -11.28 7.31
C LEU A 163 -13.29 -11.48 6.77
N GLU A 164 -13.45 -11.73 5.46
CA GLU A 164 -14.75 -12.08 4.88
C GLU A 164 -15.33 -13.37 5.49
N SER A 165 -14.48 -14.31 5.93
CA SER A 165 -14.94 -15.50 6.65
C SER A 165 -15.44 -15.19 8.07
N PHE A 166 -14.96 -14.11 8.69
CA PHE A 166 -15.35 -13.65 10.02
C PHE A 166 -16.50 -12.65 10.01
N LYS A 167 -16.89 -12.12 8.85
CA LYS A 167 -17.92 -11.09 8.69
C LYS A 167 -19.22 -11.40 9.44
N LYS A 168 -19.70 -12.64 9.37
CA LYS A 168 -20.90 -13.06 10.12
C LYS A 168 -20.72 -12.99 11.63
N ALA A 169 -19.54 -13.36 12.14
CA ALA A 169 -19.25 -13.29 13.56
C ALA A 169 -19.10 -11.83 14.01
N GLU A 170 -18.49 -10.98 13.19
CA GLU A 170 -18.38 -9.54 13.41
C GLU A 170 -19.77 -8.88 13.44
N GLU A 171 -20.67 -9.20 12.51
CA GLU A 171 -22.07 -8.73 12.51
C GLU A 171 -22.82 -9.12 13.79
N LEU A 172 -22.55 -10.31 14.34
CA LEU A 172 -23.20 -10.81 15.56
C LEU A 172 -22.61 -10.23 16.85
N THR A 173 -21.31 -10.02 16.89
CA THR A 173 -20.58 -9.59 18.11
C THR A 173 -20.32 -8.10 18.17
N GLY A 174 -20.36 -7.41 17.02
CA GLY A 174 -19.91 -6.03 16.85
C GLY A 174 -18.40 -5.85 16.96
N VAL A 175 -17.61 -6.94 17.02
CA VAL A 175 -16.16 -6.89 17.23
C VAL A 175 -15.44 -7.31 15.95
N SER A 176 -14.68 -6.39 15.37
CA SER A 176 -13.83 -6.67 14.22
C SER A 176 -12.57 -7.44 14.60
N SER A 177 -12.23 -8.45 13.81
CA SER A 177 -10.98 -9.21 13.94
C SER A 177 -9.88 -8.72 12.99
N GLU A 178 -10.04 -7.54 12.38
CA GLU A 178 -9.08 -6.95 11.43
C GLU A 178 -7.68 -6.85 12.02
N LEU A 179 -7.56 -6.23 13.19
CA LEU A 179 -6.28 -5.96 13.83
C LEU A 179 -5.52 -7.25 14.14
N THR A 180 -6.16 -8.21 14.80
CA THR A 180 -5.52 -9.47 15.20
C THR A 180 -5.18 -10.33 13.98
N THR A 181 -6.05 -10.37 12.97
CA THR A 181 -5.78 -11.08 11.72
C THR A 181 -4.55 -10.50 11.03
N ARG A 182 -4.48 -9.19 10.86
CA ARG A 182 -3.33 -8.52 10.25
C ARG A 182 -2.02 -8.80 11.00
N LEU A 183 -2.05 -8.73 12.33
CA LEU A 183 -0.88 -9.05 13.16
C LEU A 183 -0.40 -10.50 12.96
N LYS A 184 -1.31 -11.47 12.83
CA LYS A 184 -0.99 -12.89 12.61
C LYS A 184 -0.33 -13.17 11.25
N TYR A 185 -0.63 -12.38 10.23
CA TYR A 185 0.04 -12.46 8.92
C TYR A 185 1.38 -11.70 8.88
N GLN A 186 1.49 -10.64 9.67
CA GLN A 186 2.68 -9.81 9.73
C GLN A 186 3.80 -10.45 10.55
N ILE A 187 3.44 -11.09 11.66
CA ILE A 187 4.38 -11.76 12.56
C ILE A 187 4.73 -13.14 12.00
N ILE A 188 6.03 -13.42 11.91
CA ILE A 188 6.57 -14.70 11.41
C ILE A 188 7.26 -15.52 12.50
N SER A 189 7.62 -14.90 13.63
CA SER A 189 8.15 -15.62 14.78
C SER A 189 7.91 -14.89 16.10
N ILE A 190 7.84 -15.64 17.20
CA ILE A 190 7.91 -15.10 18.55
C ILE A 190 8.94 -15.89 19.38
N ASP A 191 9.93 -15.20 19.92
CA ASP A 191 11.05 -15.78 20.69
C ASP A 191 11.70 -16.98 19.96
N GLY A 192 11.85 -16.85 18.63
CA GLY A 192 12.39 -17.89 17.75
C GLY A 192 11.42 -19.01 17.37
N LYS A 193 10.18 -19.02 17.89
CA LYS A 193 9.13 -19.98 17.48
C LYS A 193 8.40 -19.49 16.25
N THR A 194 8.33 -20.32 15.21
CA THR A 194 7.73 -19.98 13.90
C THR A 194 6.43 -20.72 13.60
N GLN A 195 5.93 -21.56 14.52
CA GLN A 195 4.67 -22.28 14.30
C GLN A 195 3.49 -21.31 14.38
N GLN A 196 2.57 -21.38 13.41
CA GLN A 196 1.39 -20.51 13.37
C GLN A 196 0.58 -20.59 14.67
N SER A 197 0.46 -21.77 15.28
CA SER A 197 -0.26 -21.94 16.55
C SER A 197 0.38 -21.17 17.72
N ASP A 198 1.71 -21.03 17.75
CA ASP A 198 2.40 -20.23 18.76
C ASP A 198 2.13 -18.73 18.54
N ILE A 199 2.15 -18.28 17.27
CA ILE A 199 1.87 -16.90 16.87
C ILE A 199 0.42 -16.53 17.19
N ASP A 200 -0.54 -17.38 16.82
CA ASP A 200 -1.96 -17.17 17.06
C ASP A 200 -2.24 -17.05 18.56
N LYS A 201 -1.72 -18.00 19.35
CA LYS A 201 -1.85 -17.97 20.81
C LYS A 201 -1.26 -16.70 21.40
N PHE A 202 -0.09 -16.27 20.90
CA PHE A 202 0.53 -15.04 21.35
C PHE A 202 -0.35 -13.83 21.07
N VAL A 203 -0.75 -13.63 19.80
CA VAL A 203 -1.55 -12.47 19.38
C VAL A 203 -2.87 -12.40 20.14
N ASP A 204 -3.53 -13.54 20.35
CA ASP A 204 -4.86 -13.55 20.96
C ASP A 204 -4.85 -13.43 22.49
N ASN A 205 -3.80 -13.90 23.17
CA ASN A 205 -3.83 -14.07 24.63
C ASN A 205 -2.66 -13.44 25.39
N GLU A 206 -1.52 -13.19 24.74
CA GLU A 206 -0.28 -12.80 25.41
C GLU A 206 0.26 -11.45 24.91
N PHE A 207 -0.18 -10.97 23.74
CA PHE A 207 0.29 -9.73 23.14
C PHE A 207 -0.37 -8.52 23.81
N LEU A 208 0.35 -7.93 24.77
CA LEU A 208 -0.13 -6.78 25.53
C LEU A 208 -0.53 -5.61 24.62
N ALA A 209 -1.67 -4.95 24.90
CA ALA A 209 -2.17 -3.86 24.06
C ALA A 209 -1.16 -2.70 23.87
N MET A 210 -0.37 -2.40 24.91
CA MET A 210 0.70 -1.39 24.84
C MET A 210 1.82 -1.82 23.89
N ASP A 211 2.21 -3.10 23.93
CA ASP A 211 3.22 -3.67 23.04
C ASP A 211 2.71 -3.76 21.60
N ALA A 212 1.46 -4.19 21.40
CA ALA A 212 0.84 -4.24 20.08
C ALA A 212 0.76 -2.85 19.43
N ARG A 213 0.47 -1.81 20.22
CA ARG A 213 0.50 -0.42 19.74
C ARG A 213 1.92 0.01 19.38
N ALA A 214 2.91 -0.26 20.24
CA ALA A 214 4.31 0.09 19.98
C ALA A 214 4.86 -0.61 18.73
N PHE A 215 4.57 -1.90 18.57
CA PHE A 215 4.92 -2.68 17.39
C PHE A 215 4.32 -2.06 16.11
N ARG A 216 3.02 -1.75 16.09
CA ARG A 216 2.40 -1.13 14.90
C ARG A 216 2.99 0.22 14.54
N LEU A 217 3.33 1.05 15.53
CA LEU A 217 4.00 2.33 15.27
C LEU A 217 5.37 2.11 14.66
N TYR A 218 6.18 1.22 15.24
CA TYR A 218 7.49 0.87 14.70
C TYR A 218 7.41 0.39 13.24
N VAL A 219 6.49 -0.54 12.96
CA VAL A 219 6.29 -1.05 11.59
C VAL A 219 5.85 0.06 10.63
N SER A 220 4.92 0.92 11.06
CA SER A 220 4.43 2.04 10.22
C SER A 220 5.49 3.09 9.95
N GLU A 221 6.41 3.34 10.89
CA GLU A 221 7.49 4.32 10.75
C GLU A 221 8.58 3.81 9.83
N MET A 222 8.93 2.52 9.90
CA MET A 222 9.99 1.95 9.07
C MET A 222 9.53 1.55 7.66
N ALA A 223 8.24 1.28 7.46
CA ALA A 223 7.76 0.73 6.18
C ALA A 223 7.93 1.74 5.03
N PRO A 224 8.60 1.36 3.92
CA PRO A 224 8.65 2.20 2.73
C PRO A 224 7.26 2.35 2.12
N ASP A 225 6.94 3.56 1.69
CA ASP A 225 5.64 3.92 1.12
C ASP A 225 5.74 5.29 0.41
N MET A 226 4.66 5.71 -0.24
CA MET A 226 4.50 7.08 -0.73
C MET A 226 4.24 8.05 0.44
N ASP A 227 4.81 9.25 0.39
CA ASP A 227 4.37 10.36 1.23
C ASP A 227 3.16 11.03 0.56
N LEU A 228 1.97 10.59 0.98
CA LEU A 228 0.69 11.04 0.44
C LEU A 228 0.19 12.32 1.12
N ARG A 229 1.08 13.18 1.60
CA ARG A 229 0.72 14.47 2.17
C ARG A 229 1.12 15.57 1.21
N PHE A 230 0.25 16.55 1.02
CA PHE A 230 0.53 17.72 0.21
C PHE A 230 0.33 19.01 1.00
N GLU A 231 1.06 20.05 0.61
CA GLU A 231 0.94 21.37 1.22
C GLU A 231 -0.29 22.10 0.68
N TYR A 232 -1.28 22.31 1.54
CA TYR A 232 -2.50 23.08 1.25
C TYR A 232 -2.47 24.40 2.00
N THR A 233 -2.75 25.51 1.31
CA THR A 233 -2.82 26.83 1.93
C THR A 233 -4.27 27.22 2.19
N SER A 234 -4.64 27.38 3.48
CA SER A 234 -5.95 27.90 3.89
C SER A 234 -5.81 29.21 4.64
N GLY A 235 -6.44 30.27 4.14
CA GLY A 235 -6.44 31.59 4.81
C GLY A 235 -5.04 32.17 5.08
N GLY A 236 -4.06 31.85 4.22
CA GLY A 236 -2.67 32.29 4.34
C GLY A 236 -1.75 31.36 5.16
N GLU A 237 -2.27 30.29 5.77
CA GLU A 237 -1.50 29.30 6.52
C GLU A 237 -1.33 28.01 5.72
N LYS A 238 -0.08 27.51 5.67
CA LYS A 238 0.27 26.24 5.03
C LYS A 238 0.04 25.09 6.00
N ASN A 239 -0.69 24.08 5.54
CA ASN A 239 -1.01 22.88 6.30
C ASN A 239 -0.69 21.65 5.43
N MET A 240 -0.21 20.57 6.05
CA MET A 240 -0.11 19.29 5.36
C MET A 240 -1.46 18.58 5.43
N VAL A 241 -1.99 18.17 4.29
CA VAL A 241 -3.26 17.45 4.17
C VAL A 241 -3.00 16.15 3.44
N ASP A 242 -3.68 15.07 3.85
CA ASP A 242 -3.58 13.78 3.17
C ASP A 242 -4.30 13.82 1.81
N VAL A 243 -3.66 13.24 0.79
CA VAL A 243 -4.23 13.05 -0.54
C VAL A 243 -5.34 12.00 -0.44
N PRO A 244 -6.60 12.33 -0.78
CA PRO A 244 -7.68 11.36 -0.76
C PRO A 244 -7.52 10.35 -1.90
N LEU A 245 -7.15 9.10 -1.59
CA LEU A 245 -7.07 8.00 -2.55
C LEU A 245 -8.38 7.21 -2.59
N GLY A 246 -9.48 7.90 -2.89
CA GLY A 246 -10.83 7.33 -2.95
C GLY A 246 -11.18 6.70 -4.29
N ILE A 247 -12.43 6.28 -4.42
CA ILE A 247 -13.01 5.80 -5.69
C ILE A 247 -12.75 6.83 -6.80
N ASP A 248 -12.79 8.13 -6.50
CA ASP A 248 -12.62 9.18 -7.51
C ASP A 248 -11.18 9.32 -8.03
N PHE A 249 -10.18 8.61 -7.47
CA PHE A 249 -8.78 8.78 -7.86
C PHE A 249 -8.53 8.49 -9.34
N PHE A 250 -9.11 7.40 -9.87
CA PHE A 250 -9.09 7.08 -11.30
C PHE A 250 -10.35 7.54 -12.05
N TRP A 251 -11.33 8.15 -11.38
CA TRP A 251 -12.56 8.66 -12.00
C TRP A 251 -12.86 10.12 -11.61
N PRO A 252 -11.93 11.07 -11.81
CA PRO A 252 -12.13 12.46 -11.38
C PRO A 252 -13.32 13.14 -12.10
N ALA A 253 -13.66 12.69 -13.31
CA ALA A 253 -14.70 13.30 -14.15
C ALA A 253 -16.15 12.87 -13.82
N ALA A 254 -16.38 11.99 -12.83
CA ALA A 254 -17.72 11.50 -12.51
C ALA A 254 -18.66 12.56 -11.87
N ARG A 255 -18.21 13.81 -11.73
CA ARG A 255 -18.98 14.96 -11.22
C ARG A 255 -19.17 16.09 -12.25
N LYS A 256 -19.41 15.77 -13.51
CA LYS A 256 -19.99 16.72 -14.47
C LYS A 256 -21.43 16.37 -14.81
#